data_AF-A0A1M5KP05-F1
#
_entry.id   AF-A0A1M5KP05-F1
#
_cell.length_a   1.000
_cell.length_b   1.000
_cell.length_c   1.000
_cell.angle_alpha   90.00
_cell.angle_beta   90.00
_cell.angle_gamma   90.00
#
_symmetry.space_group_name_H-M   'P 1'
#
loop_
_entity.id
_entity.type
_entity.pdbx_description
1 polymer ?
#
loop_
_entity_poly.entity_id
_entity_poly.type
_entity_poly.pdbx_seq_one_letter_code
_entity_poly.pdbx_strand_id
1 'polypeptide(L)' 'MTDQELVLSALRQVGLIIAEHLELGMTDADEVITRLVAVLDTNELAEAINRLERGFGLRVIK' A
#
# COMPACT_ATOMS: atom_id res chain seq x y z
N MET A 1 13.00 -3.95 9.73
CA MET A 1 12.15 -4.10 8.54
C MET A 1 12.73 -3.24 7.46
N THR A 2 13.05 -3.80 6.30
CA THR A 2 13.57 -3.03 5.15
C THR A 2 12.45 -2.28 4.44
N ASP A 3 12.78 -1.21 3.70
CA ASP A 3 11.79 -0.47 2.91
C ASP A 3 11.04 -1.39 1.92
N GLN A 4 11.72 -2.40 1.37
CA GLN A 4 11.12 -3.42 0.50
C GLN A 4 10.11 -4.31 1.23
N GLU A 5 10.43 -4.76 2.45
CA GLU A 5 9.50 -5.54 3.25
C GLU A 5 8.28 -4.70 3.66
N LEU A 6 8.47 -3.40 3.90
CA LEU A 6 7.38 -2.49 4.26
C LEU A 6 6.42 -2.28 3.09
N VAL A 7 6.94 -2.00 1.89
CA VAL A 7 6.12 -1.87 0.67
C VAL A 7 5.41 -3.19 0.34
N LEU A 8 6.12 -4.32 0.41
CA LEU A 8 5.52 -5.63 0.14
C LEU A 8 4.42 -5.98 1.16
N SER A 9 4.63 -5.63 2.43
CA SER A 9 3.65 -5.86 3.49
C SER A 9 2.39 -5.02 3.31
N ALA A 10 2.55 -3.74 2.94
CA ALA A 10 1.42 -2.86 2.61
C ALA A 10 0.63 -3.37 1.40
N LEU A 11 1.31 -3.79 0.33
CA LEU A 11 0.65 -4.38 -0.85
C LEU A 11 -0.07 -5.69 -0.53
N ARG A 12 0.50 -6.53 0.36
CA ARG A 12 -0.16 -7.75 0.82
C ARG A 12 -1.42 -7.43 1.63
N GLN A 13 -1.40 -6.41 2.48
CA GLN A 13 -2.59 -5.97 3.22
C GLN A 13 -3.67 -5.43 2.30
N VAL A 14 -3.30 -4.62 1.30
CA VAL A 14 -4.23 -4.16 0.25
C VAL A 14 -4.87 -5.33 -0.48
N GLY A 15 -4.07 -6.33 -0.88
CA GLY A 15 -4.56 -7.53 -1.55
C GLY A 15 -5.57 -8.33 -0.71
N LEU A 16 -5.34 -8.42 0.61
CA LEU A 16 -6.28 -9.06 1.54
C LEU A 16 -7.60 -8.30 1.63
N ILE A 17 -7.55 -6.96 1.74
CA ILE A 17 -8.75 -6.12 1.81
C ILE A 17 -9.59 -6.28 0.53
N ILE A 18 -8.94 -6.32 -0.64
CA ILE A 18 -9.64 -6.52 -1.92
C ILE A 18 -10.21 -7.92 -2.03
N ALA A 19 -9.45 -8.96 -1.66
CA ALA A 19 -9.92 -10.34 -1.67
C ALA A 19 -11.14 -10.50 -0.76
N GLU A 20 -11.09 -9.97 0.45
CA GLU A 20 -12.19 -9.98 1.40
C GLU A 20 -13.45 -9.29 0.84
N HIS A 21 -13.30 -8.15 0.17
CA HIS A 21 -14.42 -7.48 -0.51
C HIS A 21 -15.02 -8.33 -1.65
N LEU A 22 -14.17 -8.95 -2.48
CA LEU A 22 -14.60 -9.80 -3.60
C LEU A 22 -15.28 -11.09 -3.13
N GLU A 23 -14.80 -11.70 -2.03
CA GLU A 23 -15.34 -12.93 -1.46
C GLU A 23 -16.64 -12.69 -0.69
N LEU A 24 -16.75 -11.59 0.05
CA LEU A 24 -17.95 -11.27 0.83
C LEU A 24 -19.05 -10.62 -0.03
N GLY A 25 -18.74 -10.10 -1.21
CA GLY A 25 -19.69 -9.65 -2.24
C GLY A 25 -20.62 -8.49 -1.84
N MET A 26 -20.54 -8.01 -0.59
CA MET A 26 -21.48 -7.07 0.01
C MET A 26 -20.82 -6.15 1.05
N THR A 27 -19.49 -6.15 1.17
CA THR A 27 -18.78 -5.24 2.07
C THR A 27 -18.92 -3.82 1.55
N ASP A 28 -19.32 -2.91 2.43
CA ASP A 28 -19.53 -1.50 2.13
C ASP A 28 -18.29 -0.92 1.43
N ALA A 29 -18.49 -0.34 0.25
CA ALA A 29 -17.39 0.16 -0.56
C ALA A 29 -16.65 1.33 0.13
N ASP A 30 -17.34 2.12 0.95
CA ASP A 30 -16.76 3.21 1.71
C ASP A 30 -15.86 2.68 2.83
N GLU A 31 -16.28 1.59 3.50
CA GLU A 31 -15.46 0.88 4.49
C GLU A 31 -14.18 0.29 3.86
N VAL A 32 -14.30 -0.32 2.68
CA VAL A 32 -13.16 -0.89 1.95
C VAL A 32 -12.18 0.20 1.54
N ILE A 33 -12.68 1.31 0.99
CA ILE A 33 -11.84 2.46 0.62
C ILE A 33 -11.16 3.05 1.86
N THR A 34 -11.88 3.20 2.97
CA THR A 34 -11.31 3.69 4.24
C THR A 34 -10.17 2.80 4.74
N ARG A 35 -10.35 1.47 4.67
CA ARG A 35 -9.30 0.50 5.06
C ARG A 35 -8.10 0.54 4.12
N LEU A 36 -8.32 0.73 2.81
CA LEU A 36 -7.24 0.89 1.84
C LEU A 36 -6.45 2.19 2.10
N VAL A 37 -7.14 3.30 2.35
CA VAL A 37 -6.51 4.58 2.71
C VAL A 37 -5.72 4.44 4.00
N ALA A 38 -6.24 3.75 5.02
CA ALA A 38 -5.51 3.55 6.27
C ALA A 38 -4.19 2.78 6.10
N VAL A 39 -4.09 1.87 5.13
CA VAL A 39 -2.86 1.13 4.81
C VAL A 39 -1.92 1.98 3.94
N LEU A 40 -2.48 2.71 2.97
CA LEU A 40 -1.70 3.43 1.96
C LEU A 40 -1.26 4.85 2.39
N ASP A 41 -2.02 5.52 3.24
CA ASP A 41 -1.79 6.90 3.71
C ASP A 41 -0.88 6.96 4.94
N THR A 42 0.07 6.02 5.03
CA THR A 42 1.07 6.01 6.11
C THR A 42 2.34 6.72 5.63
N ASN A 43 2.81 7.70 6.41
CA ASN A 43 4.06 8.40 6.13
C ASN A 43 5.23 7.44 5.95
N GLU A 44 5.27 6.35 6.73
CA GLU A 44 6.30 5.31 6.61
C GLU A 44 6.30 4.63 5.24
N LEU A 45 5.13 4.34 4.66
CA LEU A 45 5.02 3.76 3.32
C LEU A 45 5.47 4.75 2.25
N ALA A 46 5.01 6.00 2.35
CA ALA A 46 5.39 7.05 1.40
C ALA A 46 6.91 7.30 1.42
N GLU A 47 7.52 7.32 2.60
CA GLU A 47 8.98 7.46 2.73
C GLU A 47 9.73 6.21 2.28
N ALA A 48 9.21 5.01 2.58
CA ALA A 48 9.82 3.76 2.13
C ALA A 48 9.83 3.65 0.61
N ILE A 49 8.74 4.03 -0.07
CA ILE A 49 8.67 4.09 -1.54
C ILE A 49 9.67 5.11 -2.06
N ASN A 50 9.72 6.32 -1.51
CA ASN A 50 10.68 7.35 -1.92
C ASN A 50 12.14 6.89 -1.74
N ARG A 51 12.45 6.19 -0.64
CA ARG A 51 13.79 5.62 -0.38
C ARG A 51 14.11 4.49 -1.35
N LEU A 52 13.13 3.65 -1.68
CA LEU A 52 13.24 2.61 -2.70
C LEU A 52 13.51 3.20 -4.08
N GLU A 53 12.73 4.18 -4.53
CA GLU A 53 12.91 4.84 -5.83
C GLU A 53 14.27 5.52 -5.93
N ARG A 54 14.73 6.15 -4.85
CA ARG A 54 16.08 6.74 -4.75
C ARG A 54 17.18 5.69 -4.74
N GLY A 55 16.98 4.56 -4.06
CA GLY A 55 17.92 3.44 -3.97
C GLY A 55 18.09 2.67 -5.27
N PHE A 56 17.03 2.59 -6.09
CA PHE A 56 17.05 1.95 -7.42
C PHE A 56 17.43 2.90 -8.57
N GLY A 57 17.70 4.19 -8.29
CA GLY A 57 18.18 5.12 -9.30
C GLY A 57 17.11 5.59 -10.30
N LEU A 58 15.82 5.52 -9.94
CA LEU A 58 14.79 6.29 -10.64
C LEU A 58 14.93 7.75 -10.23
N ARG A 59 15.95 8.41 -10.81
CA ARG A 59 15.93 9.86 -10.96
C ARG A 59 14.66 10.17 -11.74
N VAL A 60 13.60 10.56 -11.04
CA VAL A 60 12.48 11.30 -11.63
C VAL A 60 13.12 12.54 -12.25
N ILE A 61 13.34 12.48 -13.57
CA ILE A 61 13.78 13.64 -14.33
C ILE A 61 12.57 14.57 -14.37
N LYS A 62 12.81 15.76 -13.83
CA LYS A 62 11.88 16.87 -13.65
C LYS A 62 11.21 17.31 -14.95
#